data_AF-A0A0F2QVQ0-F1
#
_entry.id   AF-A0A0F2QVQ0-F1
#
_cell.length_a   1.000
_cell.length_b   1.000
_cell.length_c   1.000
_cell.angle_alpha   90.00
_cell.angle_beta   90.00
_cell.angle_gamma   90.00
#
_symmetry.space_group_name_H-M   'P 1'
#
loop_
_entity.id
_entity.type
_entity.pdbx_description
1 polymer ?
#
loop_
_entity_poly.entity_id
_entity_poly.type
_entity_poly.pdbx_seq_one_letter_code
_entity_poly.pdbx_strand_id
1 'polypeptide(L)'
;MIFKQCTKCGYHWQSRDQWLRDPSVTLVGYQVNFKRLETGILLFNHTCRTTLALPVLVFEDLYDGPVFVERAAGSEACPGHCLHESNLKPCPERCECAYVRYILHLIQQWPKQTDAA
;
A
#
# COMPACT_ATOMS: atom_id res chain seq x y z
N MET A 1 -6.56 -21.00 7.78
CA MET A 1 -7.37 -19.81 7.41
C MET A 1 -6.67 -19.10 6.27
N ILE A 2 -7.39 -18.62 5.27
CA ILE A 2 -6.81 -17.96 4.08
C ILE A 2 -6.73 -16.46 4.34
N PHE A 3 -5.58 -15.84 4.08
CA PHE A 3 -5.40 -14.39 4.20
C PHE A 3 -6.06 -13.65 3.02
N LYS A 4 -5.77 -14.09 1.79
CA LYS A 4 -6.35 -13.51 0.58
C LYS A 4 -6.46 -14.56 -0.51
N GLN A 5 -7.44 -14.41 -1.39
CA GLN A 5 -7.59 -15.23 -2.58
C GLN A 5 -7.78 -14.34 -3.80
N CYS A 6 -7.12 -14.70 -4.90
CA CYS A 6 -7.29 -14.08 -6.19
C CYS A 6 -8.66 -14.46 -6.76
N THR A 7 -9.52 -13.47 -6.98
CA THR A 7 -10.88 -13.68 -7.50
C THR A 7 -10.91 -14.16 -8.96
N LYS A 8 -9.78 -14.06 -9.68
CA LYS A 8 -9.67 -14.44 -11.09
C LYS A 8 -9.10 -15.84 -11.31
N CYS A 9 -7.98 -16.19 -10.69
CA CYS A 9 -7.31 -17.49 -10.91
C CYS A 9 -7.41 -18.45 -9.72
N GLY A 10 -7.96 -18.02 -8.58
CA GLY A 10 -8.12 -18.86 -7.40
C GLY A 10 -6.86 -19.09 -6.57
N TYR A 11 -5.69 -18.54 -6.98
CA TYR A 11 -4.49 -18.57 -6.14
C TYR A 11 -4.78 -17.95 -4.77
N HIS A 12 -4.28 -18.55 -3.70
CA HIS A 12 -4.54 -18.10 -2.34
C HIS A 12 -3.24 -17.92 -1.57
N TRP A 13 -3.20 -16.85 -0.79
CA TRP A 13 -2.14 -16.54 0.16
C TRP A 13 -2.62 -16.90 1.55
N GLN A 14 -1.83 -17.68 2.29
CA GLN A 14 -2.18 -18.10 3.65
C GLN A 14 -1.83 -17.03 4.69
N SER A 15 -0.88 -16.14 4.38
CA SER A 15 -0.45 -15.07 5.28
C SER A 15 -0.12 -13.79 4.52
N ARG A 16 -0.07 -12.67 5.26
CA ARG A 16 0.42 -11.39 4.75
C ARG A 16 1.89 -11.46 4.30
N ASP A 17 2.71 -12.26 4.98
CA ASP A 17 4.11 -12.47 4.59
C ASP A 17 4.22 -13.13 3.20
N GLN A 18 3.41 -14.17 2.95
CA GLN A 18 3.34 -14.78 1.62
C GLN A 18 2.91 -13.77 0.56
N TRP A 19 1.89 -12.95 0.84
CA TRP A 19 1.44 -11.89 -0.05
C TRP A 19 2.55 -10.87 -0.38
N LEU A 20 3.25 -10.38 0.65
CA LEU A 20 4.28 -9.36 0.48
C LEU A 20 5.51 -9.89 -0.25
N ARG A 21 5.87 -11.16 -0.04
CA ARG A 21 7.01 -11.82 -0.69
C ARG A 21 6.71 -12.33 -2.09
N ASP A 22 5.45 -12.48 -2.48
CA ASP A 22 5.08 -13.02 -3.78
C ASP A 22 5.49 -12.08 -4.94
N PRO A 23 6.38 -12.52 -5.85
CA PRO A 23 6.79 -11.72 -7.01
C PRO A 23 5.68 -11.53 -8.04
N SER A 24 4.61 -12.35 -7.99
CA SER A 24 3.45 -12.24 -8.87
C SER A 24 2.47 -11.13 -8.46
N VAL A 25 2.70 -10.49 -7.30
CA VAL A 25 1.86 -9.43 -6.74
C VAL A 25 2.64 -8.10 -6.70
N THR A 26 2.13 -7.11 -7.43
CA THR A 26 2.73 -5.77 -7.55
C THR A 26 1.79 -4.71 -7.01
N LEU A 27 2.26 -3.83 -6.12
CA LEU A 27 1.52 -2.65 -5.69
C LEU A 27 1.46 -1.65 -6.85
N VAL A 28 0.25 -1.25 -7.24
CA VAL A 28 0.00 -0.39 -8.42
C VAL A 28 -0.73 0.90 -8.11
N GLY A 29 -1.38 0.99 -6.94
CA GLY A 29 -2.17 2.17 -6.62
C GLY A 29 -2.55 2.26 -5.15
N TYR A 30 -3.01 3.45 -4.77
CA TYR A 30 -3.60 3.73 -3.47
C TYR A 30 -4.81 4.65 -3.60
N GLN A 31 -5.97 4.16 -3.21
CA GLN A 31 -7.18 4.97 -3.10
C GLN A 31 -7.30 5.53 -1.69
N VAL A 32 -7.03 6.83 -1.56
CA VAL A 32 -7.05 7.55 -0.29
C VAL A 32 -8.46 7.73 0.26
N ASN A 33 -8.61 7.56 1.57
CA ASN A 33 -9.79 8.04 2.30
C ASN A 33 -9.39 9.23 3.19
N PHE A 34 -9.65 10.44 2.70
CA PHE A 34 -9.33 11.69 3.42
C PHE A 34 -10.12 11.90 4.72
N LYS A 35 -11.10 11.05 5.05
CA LYS A 35 -11.76 11.10 6.36
C LYS A 35 -11.07 10.19 7.38
N ARG A 36 -10.53 9.06 6.92
CA ARG A 36 -9.93 8.00 7.74
C ARG A 36 -8.84 7.29 6.93
N LEU A 37 -7.62 7.78 7.01
CA LEU A 37 -6.51 7.33 6.15
C LEU A 37 -6.21 5.83 6.31
N GLU A 38 -6.39 5.28 7.51
CA GLU A 38 -6.21 3.86 7.83
C GLU A 38 -7.20 2.95 7.07
N THR A 39 -8.31 3.52 6.61
CA THR A 39 -9.33 2.83 5.79
C THR A 39 -9.13 3.01 4.28
N GLY A 40 -8.05 3.69 3.87
CA GLY A 40 -7.67 3.76 2.47
C GLY A 40 -7.34 2.37 1.92
N ILE A 41 -7.38 2.24 0.60
CA ILE A 41 -7.27 0.96 -0.09
C ILE A 41 -5.98 0.90 -0.91
N LEU A 42 -5.12 -0.07 -0.61
CA LEU A 42 -3.98 -0.44 -1.43
C LEU A 42 -4.42 -1.34 -2.57
N LEU A 43 -3.99 -1.02 -3.79
CA LEU A 43 -4.32 -1.74 -5.01
C LEU A 43 -3.12 -2.52 -5.51
N PHE A 44 -3.31 -3.80 -5.75
CA PHE A 44 -2.28 -4.71 -6.21
C PHE A 44 -2.72 -5.43 -7.47
N ASN A 45 -1.84 -5.54 -8.45
CA ASN A 45 -2.06 -6.40 -9.59
C ASN A 45 -1.42 -7.76 -9.37
N HIS A 46 -2.16 -8.81 -9.67
CA HIS A 46 -1.63 -10.16 -9.82
C HIS A 46 -1.27 -10.42 -11.29
N THR A 47 -0.29 -11.28 -11.57
CA THR A 47 0.16 -11.65 -12.94
C THR A 47 -0.99 -12.12 -13.85
N CYS A 48 -2.06 -12.67 -13.28
CA CYS A 48 -3.26 -13.02 -14.03
C CYS A 48 -4.07 -11.81 -14.53
N ARG A 49 -3.59 -10.57 -14.37
CA ARG A 49 -4.25 -9.31 -14.74
C ARG A 49 -5.57 -9.08 -14.00
N THR A 50 -5.60 -9.37 -12.70
CA THR A 50 -6.68 -8.90 -11.83
C THR A 50 -6.12 -7.91 -10.83
N THR A 51 -6.95 -6.98 -10.38
CA THR A 51 -6.61 -6.03 -9.32
C THR A 51 -7.27 -6.51 -8.04
N LEU A 52 -6.46 -6.59 -6.99
CA LEU A 52 -6.84 -7.01 -5.66
C LEU A 52 -6.63 -5.83 -4.71
N ALA A 53 -7.56 -5.68 -3.78
CA ALA A 53 -7.58 -4.59 -2.81
C ALA A 53 -7.32 -5.10 -1.39
N LEU A 54 -6.49 -4.39 -0.63
CA LEU A 54 -6.33 -4.58 0.81
C LEU A 54 -6.38 -3.22 1.52
N PRO A 55 -7.07 -3.09 2.67
CA PRO A 55 -7.05 -1.85 3.43
C PRO A 55 -5.65 -1.60 4.01
N VAL A 56 -5.29 -0.33 4.17
CA VAL A 56 -4.00 0.08 4.75
C VAL A 56 -3.80 -0.49 6.15
N LEU A 57 -4.87 -0.58 6.95
CA LEU A 57 -4.85 -1.13 8.31
C LEU A 57 -4.22 -2.54 8.40
N VAL A 58 -4.26 -3.33 7.34
CA VAL A 58 -3.62 -4.67 7.29
C VAL A 58 -2.08 -4.59 7.42
N PHE A 59 -1.51 -3.42 7.21
CA PHE A 59 -0.08 -3.14 7.21
C PHE A 59 0.31 -2.08 8.25
N GLU A 60 -0.58 -1.74 9.18
CA GLU A 60 -0.35 -0.66 10.15
C GLU A 60 0.85 -0.93 11.06
N ASP A 61 1.04 -2.19 11.44
CA ASP A 61 2.13 -2.68 12.27
C ASP A 61 3.49 -2.67 11.56
N LEU A 62 3.53 -2.32 10.26
CA LEU A 62 4.77 -2.08 9.54
C LEU A 62 5.29 -0.65 9.73
N TYR A 63 4.54 0.20 10.44
CA TYR A 63 4.87 1.60 10.66
C TYR A 63 5.13 1.90 12.14
N ASP A 64 6.39 2.20 12.46
CA ASP A 64 6.82 2.61 13.81
C ASP A 64 6.97 4.14 13.95
N GLY A 65 6.51 4.91 12.97
CA GLY A 65 6.70 6.36 12.93
C GLY A 65 5.59 7.18 13.61
N PRO A 66 5.74 8.51 13.67
CA PRO A 66 4.71 9.40 14.19
C PRO A 66 3.54 9.57 13.20
N VAL A 67 2.33 9.21 13.61
CA VAL A 67 1.12 9.58 12.86
C VAL A 67 0.79 11.05 13.13
N PHE A 68 1.09 11.92 12.18
CA PHE A 68 0.73 13.33 12.24
C PHE A 68 -0.78 13.51 12.01
N VAL A 69 -1.40 14.45 12.70
CA VAL A 69 -2.83 14.80 12.53
C VAL A 69 -3.01 15.96 11.53
N GLU A 70 -1.95 16.74 11.31
CA GLU A 70 -1.98 17.93 10.48
C GLU A 70 -1.94 17.60 8.98
N ARG A 71 -2.66 18.39 8.18
CA ARG A 71 -2.64 18.29 6.71
C ARG A 71 -1.85 19.45 6.13
N ALA A 72 -0.81 19.12 5.37
CA ALA A 72 -0.14 20.10 4.51
C ALA A 72 -0.93 20.36 3.20
N ALA A 73 -2.05 19.65 2.96
CA ALA A 73 -2.83 19.75 1.73
C ALA A 73 -3.24 21.21 1.44
N GLY A 74 -2.95 21.68 0.22
CA GLY A 74 -3.24 23.05 -0.23
C GLY A 74 -2.18 24.09 0.12
N SER A 75 -1.14 23.74 0.88
CA SER A 75 0.04 24.61 1.05
C SER A 75 0.97 24.57 -0.16
N GLU A 76 1.81 25.60 -0.31
CA GLU A 76 2.86 25.66 -1.34
C GLU A 76 3.86 24.50 -1.25
N ALA A 77 4.09 23.95 -0.06
CA ALA A 77 4.99 22.83 0.16
C ALA A 77 4.39 21.47 -0.24
N CYS A 78 3.07 21.37 -0.46
CA CYS A 78 2.42 20.09 -0.70
C CYS A 78 2.50 19.67 -2.18
N PRO A 79 3.18 18.55 -2.51
CA PRO A 79 3.33 18.10 -3.89
C PRO A 79 2.11 17.34 -4.43
N GLY A 80 1.00 17.29 -3.67
CA GLY A 80 -0.27 16.70 -4.11
C GLY A 80 -0.24 15.20 -4.41
N HIS A 81 0.78 14.45 -3.97
CA HIS A 81 0.95 13.03 -4.34
C HIS A 81 -0.27 12.17 -3.96
N CYS A 82 -0.92 12.46 -2.82
CA CYS A 82 -2.12 11.76 -2.34
C CYS A 82 -3.35 11.91 -3.24
N LEU A 83 -3.38 12.89 -4.16
CA LEU A 83 -4.48 13.10 -5.10
C LEU A 83 -4.38 12.19 -6.33
N HIS A 84 -3.27 11.48 -6.51
CA HIS A 84 -3.01 10.62 -7.66
C HIS A 84 -2.79 9.18 -7.21
N GLU A 85 -3.74 8.30 -7.54
CA GLU A 85 -3.74 6.89 -7.11
C GLU A 85 -2.47 6.14 -7.52
N SER A 86 -2.00 6.33 -8.75
CA SER A 86 -0.82 5.67 -9.32
C SER A 86 0.50 6.32 -8.89
N ASN A 87 0.46 7.51 -8.27
CA ASN A 87 1.64 8.10 -7.69
C ASN A 87 1.84 7.47 -6.31
N LEU A 88 2.89 6.67 -6.15
CA LEU A 88 3.22 5.96 -4.92
C LEU A 88 4.45 6.55 -4.20
N LYS A 89 4.94 7.72 -4.63
CA LYS A 89 6.09 8.37 -4.02
C LYS A 89 5.84 8.73 -2.55
N PRO A 90 6.89 8.72 -1.70
CA PRO A 90 6.78 9.17 -0.31
C PRO A 90 6.37 10.65 -0.24
N CYS A 91 5.75 11.05 0.88
CA CYS A 91 5.43 12.45 1.14
C CYS A 91 6.61 13.09 1.91
N PRO A 92 7.21 14.20 1.43
CA PRO A 92 8.30 14.86 2.14
C PRO A 92 7.82 15.68 3.35
N GLU A 93 6.53 15.99 3.41
CA GLU A 93 5.95 16.88 4.39
C GLU A 93 5.48 16.16 5.66
N ARG A 94 5.50 16.88 6.80
CA ARG A 94 4.85 16.45 8.04
C ARG A 94 3.33 16.54 7.86
N CYS A 95 2.76 15.48 7.28
CA CYS A 95 1.37 15.41 6.88
C CYS A 95 0.77 14.09 7.36
N GLU A 96 -0.51 14.07 7.72
CA GLU A 96 -1.24 12.83 8.05
C GLU A 96 -1.11 11.77 6.95
N CYS A 97 -1.03 12.19 5.67
CA CYS A 97 -0.86 11.29 4.53
C CYS A 97 0.54 10.65 4.48
N ALA A 98 1.53 11.19 5.18
CA ALA A 98 2.90 10.67 5.19
C ALA A 98 2.98 9.25 5.77
N TYR A 99 2.13 8.95 6.77
CA TYR A 99 1.97 7.62 7.35
C TYR A 99 1.72 6.55 6.27
N VAL A 100 0.64 6.70 5.51
CA VAL A 100 0.28 5.70 4.47
C VAL A 100 1.33 5.66 3.38
N ARG A 101 1.92 6.82 3.05
CA ARG A 101 2.96 6.94 2.03
C ARG A 101 4.24 6.19 2.41
N TYR A 102 4.57 6.15 3.69
CA TYR A 102 5.65 5.31 4.20
C TYR A 102 5.32 3.83 4.00
N ILE A 103 4.11 3.38 4.34
CA ILE A 103 3.67 1.99 4.13
C ILE A 103 3.76 1.62 2.64
N LEU A 104 3.31 2.49 1.73
CA LEU A 104 3.43 2.26 0.28
C LEU A 104 4.89 2.03 -0.10
N HIS A 105 5.79 2.91 0.34
CA HIS A 105 7.21 2.83 0.04
C HIS A 105 7.84 1.54 0.57
N LEU A 106 7.54 1.17 1.82
CA LEU A 106 8.02 -0.06 2.45
C LEU A 106 7.56 -1.30 1.67
N ILE A 107 6.29 -1.35 1.25
CA ILE A 107 5.74 -2.46 0.46
C ILE A 107 6.40 -2.53 -0.92
N GLN A 108 6.67 -1.39 -1.57
CA GLN A 108 7.38 -1.36 -2.87
C GLN A 108 8.80 -1.91 -2.78
N GLN A 109 9.48 -1.68 -1.65
CA GLN A 109 10.84 -2.15 -1.40
C GLN A 109 10.89 -3.52 -0.73
N TRP A 110 9.73 -4.13 -0.43
CA TRP A 110 9.68 -5.38 0.31
C TRP A 110 10.40 -6.50 -0.46
N PRO A 111 11.33 -7.24 0.17
CA PRO A 111 12.05 -8.32 -0.51
C PRO A 111 11.08 -9.37 -1.06
N LYS A 112 11.08 -9.55 -2.37
CA LYS A 112 10.33 -10.62 -3.03
C LYS A 112 11.12 -11.92 -2.95
N GLN A 113 10.42 -13.04 -2.84
CA GLN A 113 11.02 -14.35 -3.06
C GLN A 113 11.50 -14.39 -4.51
N THR A 114 12.81 -14.28 -4.67
CA THR A 114 13.46 -14.72 -5.91
C THR A 114 13.36 -16.23 -5.89
N ASP A 115 12.72 -16.82 -6.89
CA ASP A 115 12.82 -18.26 -7.09
C ASP A 115 14.31 -18.59 -7.18
N ALA A 116 14.84 -19.25 -6.14
CA ALA A 116 16.13 -19.90 -6.25
C ALA A 116 15.92 -21.04 -7.23
N ALA A 117 16.46 -20.87 -8.44
CA ALA A 117 16.52 -21.89 -9.48
C ALA A 117 17.18 -23.18 -8.95
#